data_AF-A0A0N5BPA2-F1
#
_entry.id   AF-A0A0N5BPA2-F1
#
_cell.length_a   1.000
_cell.length_b   1.000
_cell.length_c   1.000
_cell.angle_alpha   90.00
_cell.angle_beta   90.00
_cell.angle_gamma   90.00
#
_symmetry.space_group_name_H-M   'P 1'
#
loop_
_entity.id
_entity.type
_entity.pdbx_description
1 polymer ?
#
loop_
_entity_poly.entity_id
_entity_poly.type
_entity_poly.pdbx_seq_one_letter_code
_entity_poly.pdbx_strand_id
1 'polypeptide(L)'
;MDHSCGHSGSGSNNYSSRKEENETHFKNYFNDNIMIPELPEGCVLSLNFIESWSGSNEEFGIRGIEIFNSHGLLIHPIQTSCNGEVICGKIEKIFFISGSSIKDKSNNVIIKKKEFNDNFVTIKAVFKKAEIVSMIRIYNFNKSRVDMMLGVRFIEIRLDNLPIFSGEISTSFGLSDGYGTIGDTILFTTSDEILEEVRKNDISLKYFEMITNEDDKNNYKKLANCGELQDANISAHRPTTAESEKIESINQLRKLSISDQEKKMKLNEMIENVEETEIDGIENCIKVKILHLELLSNWGSQEFIGLTGLQFLDVDGKAIDVSECTIKCSDVDDTSIQNLLNKKNLTLNKKNMWLTAYDSGKNNSPRITVTFKNEVYLYGLSIWNYNESEEMSYAGVKNLRLFANGKKVEDNILLRKGPGFVYYDYVQDILFNVCRRNINLFLRPNTKSIVAFIYQFQLLSTWGDDYYIGLNGIQLIGRDGKKIKLKAQNIACFPESVNILSNVVNDPRVSTNLILDKPESKRTCDTWLTPLLPNNIVRIFVIFDFPTYISEILIYNYSKTPERGVKDIVVLADDLIVFSGEVEESKKGSVGILKISLRE
;
A
#
# COMPACT_ATOMS: atom_id res chain seq x y z
N MET A 1 12.34 -0.21 -62.79
CA MET A 1 11.89 -1.42 -62.09
C MET A 1 12.83 -1.63 -60.91
N ASP A 2 12.24 -1.48 -59.74
CA ASP A 2 12.51 -2.16 -58.47
C ASP A 2 13.83 -1.96 -57.70
N HIS A 3 13.71 -1.10 -56.67
CA HIS A 3 13.98 -1.30 -55.24
C HIS A 3 15.12 -2.22 -54.74
N SER A 4 16.03 -1.61 -53.95
CA SER A 4 16.47 -2.06 -52.61
C SER A 4 17.34 -0.97 -51.96
N CYS A 5 16.79 -0.18 -51.02
CA CYS A 5 17.03 -0.21 -49.56
C CYS A 5 18.49 -0.14 -49.10
N GLY A 6 18.95 1.06 -48.74
CA GLY A 6 20.06 1.32 -47.82
C GLY A 6 19.53 1.84 -46.48
N HIS A 7 19.96 1.23 -45.37
CA HIS A 7 19.76 1.72 -44.01
C HIS A 7 21.01 2.50 -43.56
N SER A 8 20.84 3.74 -43.12
CA SER A 8 21.78 4.44 -42.24
C SER A 8 21.01 5.33 -41.26
N GLY A 9 21.45 5.29 -40.00
CA GLY A 9 20.68 5.74 -38.84
C GLY A 9 20.75 7.23 -38.52
N SER A 10 19.76 7.68 -37.76
CA SER A 10 19.85 8.77 -36.78
C SER A 10 18.53 8.83 -36.01
N GLY A 11 18.53 8.45 -34.73
CA GLY A 11 17.31 8.37 -33.95
C GLY A 11 17.56 8.07 -32.48
N SER A 12 18.46 8.81 -31.84
CA SER A 12 18.71 8.67 -30.40
C SER A 12 19.05 9.96 -29.65
N ASN A 13 19.01 11.13 -30.31
CA ASN A 13 19.38 12.40 -29.67
C ASN A 13 18.21 13.35 -29.35
N ASN A 14 16.95 12.98 -29.63
CA ASN A 14 15.79 13.88 -29.44
C ASN A 14 14.96 13.61 -28.16
N TYR A 15 15.27 12.57 -27.38
CA TYR A 15 14.52 12.24 -26.16
C TYR A 15 15.13 12.85 -24.88
N SER A 16 16.46 13.03 -24.84
CA SER A 16 17.16 13.62 -23.68
C SER A 16 16.94 15.14 -23.59
N SER A 17 16.96 15.84 -24.73
CA SER A 17 16.79 17.30 -24.77
C SER A 17 15.37 17.74 -24.39
N ARG A 18 14.34 16.97 -24.76
CA ARG A 18 12.95 17.24 -24.36
C ARG A 18 12.70 17.05 -22.86
N LYS A 19 13.45 16.18 -22.18
CA LYS A 19 13.33 15.98 -20.72
C LYS A 19 13.94 17.14 -19.94
N GLU A 20 15.11 17.62 -20.35
CA GLU A 20 15.79 18.75 -19.70
C GLU A 20 15.07 20.10 -19.95
N GLU A 21 14.52 20.30 -21.15
CA GLU A 21 13.66 21.47 -21.46
C GLU A 21 12.34 21.42 -20.69
N ASN A 22 11.75 20.24 -20.50
CA ASN A 22 10.55 20.08 -19.68
C ASN A 22 10.84 20.33 -18.19
N GLU A 23 11.92 19.80 -17.62
CA GLU A 23 12.27 20.00 -16.20
C GLU A 23 12.55 21.47 -15.83
N THR A 24 13.13 22.25 -16.75
CA THR A 24 13.27 23.70 -16.57
C THR A 24 11.98 24.47 -16.79
N HIS A 25 11.06 23.98 -17.65
CA HIS A 25 9.70 24.52 -17.77
C HIS A 25 8.84 24.22 -16.52
N PHE A 26 9.01 23.06 -15.88
CA PHE A 26 8.26 22.62 -14.70
C PHE A 26 8.57 23.46 -13.45
N LYS A 27 9.84 23.83 -13.21
CA LYS A 27 10.23 24.68 -12.08
C LYS A 27 9.55 26.06 -12.04
N ASN A 28 9.00 26.55 -13.16
CA ASN A 28 8.32 27.84 -13.22
C ASN A 28 6.82 27.77 -12.87
N TYR A 29 6.22 26.56 -12.80
CA TYR A 29 4.80 26.37 -12.45
C TYR A 29 4.58 25.89 -11.02
N PHE A 30 5.61 25.30 -10.40
CA PHE A 30 5.58 24.96 -8.99
C PHE A 30 5.80 26.23 -8.15
N ASN A 31 4.70 26.92 -7.85
CA ASN A 31 4.65 27.75 -6.67
C ASN A 31 4.54 26.78 -5.47
N ASP A 32 5.67 26.30 -4.95
CA ASP A 32 5.80 25.38 -3.79
C ASP A 32 5.17 25.91 -2.47
N ASN A 33 4.40 27.00 -2.53
CA ASN A 33 3.82 27.73 -1.40
C ASN A 33 2.32 28.05 -1.56
N ILE A 34 1.56 27.40 -2.47
CA ILE A 34 0.09 27.58 -2.48
C ILE A 34 -0.49 26.82 -1.29
N MET A 35 -0.72 27.53 -0.19
CA MET A 35 -1.53 27.05 0.92
C MET A 35 -2.99 26.99 0.45
N ILE A 36 -3.63 25.83 0.57
CA ILE A 36 -5.06 25.67 0.28
C ILE A 36 -5.83 26.63 1.21
N PRO A 37 -6.56 27.62 0.68
CA PRO A 37 -7.27 28.60 1.50
C PRO A 37 -8.50 27.97 2.15
N GLU A 38 -8.82 28.39 3.37
CA GLU A 38 -10.10 28.05 4.01
C GLU A 38 -11.21 28.89 3.36
N LEU A 39 -12.24 28.22 2.83
CA LEU A 39 -13.47 28.79 2.27
C LEU A 39 -13.24 29.93 1.27
N PRO A 40 -12.50 29.71 0.15
CA PRO A 40 -12.26 30.75 -0.84
C PRO A 40 -13.58 31.22 -1.48
N GLU A 41 -13.70 32.53 -1.68
CA GLU A 41 -14.86 33.18 -2.27
C GLU A 41 -14.53 33.77 -3.65
N GLY A 42 -15.42 33.61 -4.62
CA GLY A 42 -15.29 34.28 -5.91
C GLY A 42 -16.33 33.88 -6.94
N CYS A 43 -16.24 34.46 -8.13
CA CYS A 43 -17.25 34.35 -9.19
C CYS A 43 -16.81 33.49 -10.38
N VAL A 44 -15.51 33.31 -10.61
CA VAL A 44 -14.98 32.62 -11.78
C VAL A 44 -13.96 31.57 -11.37
N LEU A 45 -14.32 30.30 -11.53
CA LEU A 45 -13.42 29.17 -11.35
C LEU A 45 -12.66 28.90 -12.67
N SER A 46 -11.33 28.81 -12.59
CA SER A 46 -10.46 28.45 -13.71
C SER A 46 -9.68 27.19 -13.37
N LEU A 47 -9.73 26.21 -14.27
CA LEU A 47 -9.07 24.91 -14.15
C LEU A 47 -8.00 24.83 -15.24
N ASN A 48 -6.74 24.89 -14.86
CA ASN A 48 -5.58 24.84 -15.74
C ASN A 48 -5.02 23.42 -15.75
N PHE A 49 -5.16 22.71 -16.87
CA PHE A 49 -4.62 21.37 -17.07
C PHE A 49 -3.17 21.46 -17.53
N ILE A 50 -2.26 21.07 -16.65
CA ILE A 50 -0.81 21.26 -16.81
C ILE A 50 -0.19 20.05 -17.52
N GLU A 51 -0.49 18.84 -17.03
CA GLU A 51 0.08 17.60 -17.56
C GLU A 51 -0.99 16.52 -17.64
N SER A 52 -0.95 15.71 -18.70
CA SER A 52 -1.75 14.48 -18.82
C SER A 52 -0.94 13.27 -18.36
N TRP A 53 -1.60 12.18 -18.00
CA TRP A 53 -0.92 10.93 -17.60
C TRP A 53 -0.04 10.31 -18.70
N SER A 54 -0.27 10.65 -19.97
CA SER A 54 0.56 10.26 -21.12
C SER A 54 1.83 11.11 -21.27
N GLY A 55 1.90 12.27 -20.62
CA GLY A 55 2.96 13.26 -20.79
C GLY A 55 3.02 13.94 -22.15
N SER A 56 2.06 13.66 -23.06
CA SER A 56 2.04 14.29 -24.39
C SER A 56 1.52 15.72 -24.35
N ASN A 57 0.64 16.06 -23.40
CA ASN A 57 0.09 17.39 -23.15
C ASN A 57 -0.59 18.08 -24.37
N GLU A 58 -0.81 17.34 -25.45
CA GLU A 58 -1.54 17.79 -26.65
C GLU A 58 -3.06 17.67 -26.47
N GLU A 59 -3.49 16.65 -25.73
CA GLU A 59 -4.90 16.32 -25.50
C GLU A 59 -5.12 15.98 -24.03
N PHE A 60 -6.21 16.50 -23.46
CA PHE A 60 -6.62 16.28 -22.09
C PHE A 60 -8.04 15.73 -22.04
N GLY A 61 -8.21 14.66 -21.29
CA GLY A 61 -9.48 14.06 -20.95
C GLY A 61 -9.94 14.51 -19.57
N ILE A 62 -11.21 14.87 -19.44
CA ILE A 62 -11.87 15.07 -18.15
C ILE A 62 -13.30 14.52 -18.21
N ARG A 63 -13.85 14.07 -17.08
CA ARG A 63 -15.20 13.53 -17.05
C ARG A 63 -16.20 14.44 -16.37
N GLY A 64 -15.85 14.98 -15.21
CA GLY A 64 -16.80 15.81 -14.48
C GLY A 64 -16.21 16.46 -13.24
N ILE A 65 -16.90 17.49 -12.76
CA ILE A 65 -16.49 18.29 -11.61
C ILE A 65 -17.73 18.68 -10.84
N GLU A 66 -17.73 18.42 -9.54
CA GLU A 66 -18.73 18.89 -8.59
C GLU A 66 -18.10 19.95 -7.69
N ILE A 67 -18.84 21.04 -7.44
CA ILE A 67 -18.37 22.17 -6.64
C ILE A 67 -19.44 22.42 -5.58
N PHE A 68 -19.07 22.40 -4.32
CA PHE A 68 -19.98 22.61 -3.20
C PHE A 68 -19.67 23.94 -2.51
N ASN A 69 -20.70 24.66 -2.11
CA ASN A 69 -20.56 25.89 -1.34
C ASN A 69 -20.50 25.64 0.17
N SER A 70 -20.26 26.69 0.95
CA SER A 70 -20.22 26.66 2.43
C SER A 70 -21.52 26.22 3.11
N HIS A 71 -22.63 26.13 2.38
CA HIS A 71 -23.91 25.60 2.87
C HIS A 71 -24.16 24.15 2.40
N GLY A 72 -23.14 23.51 1.83
CA GLY A 72 -23.23 22.15 1.30
C GLY A 72 -23.96 22.01 -0.02
N LEU A 73 -24.36 23.09 -0.68
CA LEU A 73 -25.13 23.04 -1.93
C LEU A 73 -24.21 22.98 -3.14
N LEU A 74 -24.62 22.20 -4.16
CA LEU A 74 -23.92 22.10 -5.43
C LEU A 74 -24.04 23.41 -6.24
N ILE A 75 -22.91 23.92 -6.72
CA ILE A 75 -22.81 25.13 -7.53
C ILE A 75 -22.75 24.71 -9.01
N HIS A 76 -23.65 25.28 -9.81
CA HIS A 76 -23.61 25.12 -11.26
C HIS A 76 -23.19 26.43 -11.94
N PRO A 77 -22.15 26.41 -12.80
CA PRO A 77 -21.78 27.58 -13.58
C PRO A 77 -22.90 27.99 -14.55
N ILE A 78 -23.11 29.30 -14.69
CA ILE A 78 -24.03 29.86 -15.69
C ILE A 78 -23.42 29.89 -17.09
N GLN A 79 -22.09 29.88 -17.17
CA GLN A 79 -21.35 29.88 -18.42
C GLN A 79 -20.05 29.09 -18.25
N THR A 80 -19.74 28.24 -19.22
CA THR A 80 -18.47 27.50 -19.28
C THR A 80 -17.78 27.77 -20.61
N SER A 81 -16.48 28.01 -20.58
CA SER A 81 -15.66 28.21 -21.78
C SER A 81 -14.32 27.50 -21.65
N CYS A 82 -13.69 27.19 -22.78
CA CYS A 82 -12.37 26.57 -22.82
C CYS A 82 -11.52 27.21 -23.93
N ASN A 83 -10.22 27.41 -23.68
CA ASN A 83 -9.30 27.90 -24.71
C ASN A 83 -8.97 26.81 -25.75
N GLY A 84 -9.02 25.53 -25.38
CA GLY A 84 -8.80 24.39 -26.28
C GLY A 84 -9.93 24.13 -27.29
N GLU A 85 -9.68 23.19 -28.20
CA GLU A 85 -10.64 22.64 -29.15
C GLU A 85 -11.27 21.38 -28.54
N VAL A 86 -12.58 21.40 -28.32
CA VAL A 86 -13.30 20.23 -27.78
C VAL A 86 -13.52 19.22 -28.90
N ILE A 87 -12.73 18.14 -28.92
CA ILE A 87 -12.83 17.07 -29.92
C ILE A 87 -14.03 16.17 -29.63
N CYS A 88 -14.30 15.93 -28.34
CA CYS A 88 -15.31 14.97 -27.90
C CYS A 88 -16.06 15.52 -26.69
N GLY A 89 -17.37 15.29 -26.64
CA GLY A 89 -18.23 15.73 -25.53
C GLY A 89 -18.65 17.20 -25.63
N LYS A 90 -19.24 17.72 -24.55
CA LYS A 90 -19.62 19.14 -24.42
C LYS A 90 -19.07 19.67 -23.11
N ILE A 91 -18.34 20.79 -23.16
CA ILE A 91 -17.64 21.34 -21.99
C ILE A 91 -18.59 21.67 -20.84
N GLU A 92 -19.80 22.16 -21.14
CA GLU A 92 -20.80 22.52 -20.14
C GLU A 92 -21.22 21.30 -19.30
N LYS A 93 -21.24 20.10 -19.88
CA LYS A 93 -21.75 18.89 -19.21
C LYS A 93 -20.86 18.41 -18.07
N ILE A 94 -19.60 18.84 -17.99
CA ILE A 94 -18.69 18.37 -16.95
C ILE A 94 -19.17 18.82 -15.55
N PHE A 95 -19.89 19.94 -15.45
CA PHE A 95 -20.42 20.46 -14.17
C PHE A 95 -21.83 19.97 -13.83
N PHE A 96 -22.39 19.07 -14.63
CA PHE A 96 -23.72 18.50 -14.41
C PHE A 96 -23.65 16.97 -14.18
N ILE A 97 -22.48 16.48 -13.77
CA ILE A 97 -22.35 15.13 -13.24
C ILE A 97 -22.93 15.12 -11.82
N SER A 98 -23.93 14.27 -11.59
CA SER A 98 -24.48 13.99 -10.25
C SER A 98 -25.21 12.65 -10.22
N GLY A 99 -25.18 11.99 -9.07
CA GLY A 99 -25.95 10.78 -8.80
C GLY A 99 -25.74 9.66 -9.83
N SER A 100 -26.83 9.21 -10.47
CA SER A 100 -26.78 8.09 -11.42
C SER A 100 -25.97 8.33 -12.68
N SER A 101 -25.74 9.59 -13.03
CA SER A 101 -24.89 9.94 -14.17
C SER A 101 -23.39 9.65 -13.94
N ILE A 102 -22.98 9.35 -12.70
CA ILE A 102 -21.62 8.88 -12.37
C ILE A 102 -21.32 7.49 -12.94
N LYS A 103 -22.31 6.71 -13.38
CA LYS A 103 -22.07 5.47 -14.16
C LYS A 103 -22.03 5.69 -15.67
N ASP A 104 -22.53 6.84 -16.13
CA ASP A 104 -22.61 7.12 -17.55
C ASP A 104 -21.25 7.55 -18.11
N LYS A 105 -20.68 6.71 -18.99
CA LYS A 105 -19.41 6.99 -19.68
C LYS A 105 -19.57 8.00 -20.82
N SER A 106 -20.79 8.46 -21.11
CA SER A 106 -21.09 9.40 -22.20
C SER A 106 -20.67 10.85 -21.91
N ASN A 107 -20.38 11.19 -20.65
CA ASN A 107 -19.99 12.55 -20.23
C ASN A 107 -18.48 12.84 -20.32
N ASN A 108 -17.70 11.95 -20.91
CA ASN A 108 -16.27 12.17 -21.14
C ASN A 108 -16.04 13.30 -22.16
N VAL A 109 -15.19 14.26 -21.80
CA VAL A 109 -14.78 15.38 -22.66
C VAL A 109 -13.29 15.25 -22.98
N ILE A 110 -12.94 15.37 -24.27
CA ILE A 110 -11.56 15.42 -24.73
C ILE A 110 -11.32 16.81 -25.32
N ILE A 111 -10.28 17.48 -24.85
CA ILE A 111 -9.90 18.82 -25.24
C ILE A 111 -8.50 18.77 -25.83
N LYS A 112 -8.37 19.21 -27.08
CA LYS A 112 -7.10 19.41 -27.74
C LYS A 112 -6.61 20.83 -27.55
N LYS A 113 -5.31 20.98 -27.37
CA LYS A 113 -4.66 22.28 -27.37
C LYS A 113 -4.71 22.90 -28.79
N LYS A 114 -5.15 24.17 -28.92
CA LYS A 114 -5.32 24.84 -30.23
C LYS A 114 -4.02 25.38 -30.81
N GLU A 115 -3.15 25.95 -29.99
CA GLU A 115 -1.90 26.56 -30.41
C GLU A 115 -0.72 25.94 -29.65
N PHE A 116 0.38 25.69 -30.34
CA PHE A 116 1.59 25.10 -29.76
C PHE A 116 2.19 25.96 -28.63
N ASN A 117 1.91 27.28 -28.64
CA ASN A 117 2.44 28.28 -27.69
C ASN A 117 1.59 28.51 -26.43
N ASP A 118 0.37 27.99 -26.34
CA ASP A 118 -0.35 28.01 -25.07
C ASP A 118 0.39 27.13 -24.07
N ASN A 119 0.46 27.50 -22.80
CA ASN A 119 1.19 26.65 -21.84
C ASN A 119 0.32 25.51 -21.28
N PHE A 120 -1.00 25.68 -21.24
CA PHE A 120 -1.95 24.73 -20.65
C PHE A 120 -3.37 24.94 -21.23
N VAL A 121 -4.21 23.91 -21.09
CA VAL A 121 -5.64 24.00 -21.40
C VAL A 121 -6.36 24.55 -20.17
N THR A 122 -7.12 25.64 -20.34
CA THR A 122 -7.92 26.26 -19.28
C THR A 122 -9.41 26.11 -19.55
N ILE A 123 -10.13 25.60 -18.55
CA ILE A 123 -11.59 25.64 -18.49
C ILE A 123 -12.00 26.74 -17.52
N LYS A 124 -12.82 27.68 -17.97
CA LYS A 124 -13.39 28.76 -17.14
C LYS A 124 -14.87 28.54 -16.92
N ALA A 125 -15.29 28.54 -15.67
CA ALA A 125 -16.66 28.40 -15.21
C ALA A 125 -17.07 29.67 -14.44
N VAL A 126 -18.10 30.35 -14.93
CA VAL A 126 -18.64 31.59 -14.32
C VAL A 126 -19.85 31.25 -13.48
N PHE A 127 -19.86 31.68 -12.22
CA PHE A 127 -20.97 31.55 -11.29
C PHE A 127 -21.93 32.73 -11.39
N LYS A 128 -23.17 32.53 -10.95
CA LYS A 128 -24.21 33.58 -10.98
C LYS A 128 -23.89 34.76 -10.04
N LYS A 129 -23.22 34.46 -8.93
CA LYS A 129 -22.80 35.38 -7.87
C LYS A 129 -21.49 34.86 -7.27
N ALA A 130 -20.87 35.64 -6.39
CA ALA A 130 -19.77 35.14 -5.59
C ALA A 130 -20.24 33.95 -4.74
N GLU A 131 -19.54 32.83 -4.86
CA GLU A 131 -19.79 31.61 -4.09
C GLU A 131 -18.58 31.34 -3.18
N ILE A 132 -18.87 30.92 -1.95
CA ILE A 132 -17.87 30.48 -0.97
C ILE A 132 -17.72 28.97 -1.15
N VAL A 133 -16.59 28.51 -1.67
CA VAL A 133 -16.37 27.10 -2.03
C VAL A 133 -15.88 26.32 -0.80
N SER A 134 -16.54 25.21 -0.48
CA SER A 134 -16.16 24.32 0.64
C SER A 134 -15.47 23.04 0.17
N MET A 135 -15.86 22.52 -0.99
CA MET A 135 -15.33 21.28 -1.53
C MET A 135 -15.40 21.29 -3.07
N ILE A 136 -14.37 20.79 -3.72
CA ILE A 136 -14.37 20.48 -5.16
C ILE A 136 -14.08 19.01 -5.32
N ARG A 137 -14.89 18.29 -6.08
CA ARG A 137 -14.66 16.89 -6.45
C ARG A 137 -14.44 16.77 -7.95
N ILE A 138 -13.37 16.09 -8.35
CA ILE A 138 -12.93 15.96 -9.74
C ILE A 138 -13.02 14.49 -10.17
N TYR A 139 -13.83 14.22 -11.18
CA TYR A 139 -13.90 12.94 -11.86
C TYR A 139 -13.01 12.99 -13.09
N ASN A 140 -11.91 12.25 -13.04
CA ASN A 140 -10.96 12.18 -14.13
C ASN A 140 -11.53 11.36 -15.32
N PHE A 141 -10.82 11.32 -16.44
CA PHE A 141 -11.25 10.67 -17.68
C PHE A 141 -11.25 9.13 -17.60
N ASN A 142 -12.34 8.48 -18.00
CA ASN A 142 -12.53 7.04 -17.78
C ASN A 142 -13.17 6.27 -18.95
N LYS A 143 -12.93 6.73 -20.18
CA LYS A 143 -13.54 6.15 -21.39
C LYS A 143 -13.11 4.70 -21.64
N SER A 144 -11.81 4.40 -21.57
CA SER A 144 -11.27 3.05 -21.74
C SER A 144 -9.94 2.88 -20.99
N ARG A 145 -9.47 1.63 -20.87
CA ARG A 145 -8.19 1.29 -20.21
C ARG A 145 -6.97 1.91 -20.90
N VAL A 146 -7.06 2.18 -22.20
CA VAL A 146 -5.97 2.78 -22.98
C VAL A 146 -6.08 4.30 -22.99
N ASP A 147 -7.31 4.84 -23.00
CA ASP A 147 -7.53 6.29 -23.09
C ASP A 147 -7.41 7.01 -21.72
N MET A 148 -7.26 6.29 -20.60
CA MET A 148 -7.06 6.90 -19.27
C MET A 148 -5.78 7.73 -19.18
N MET A 149 -4.79 7.44 -20.02
CA MET A 149 -3.55 8.20 -20.12
C MET A 149 -3.80 9.62 -20.67
N LEU A 150 -4.94 9.87 -21.31
CA LEU A 150 -5.36 11.23 -21.67
C LEU A 150 -5.87 12.02 -20.45
N GLY A 151 -6.19 11.36 -19.34
CA GLY A 151 -6.66 12.02 -18.12
C GLY A 151 -5.67 13.07 -17.62
N VAL A 152 -6.19 14.09 -16.94
CA VAL A 152 -5.38 15.14 -16.33
C VAL A 152 -4.61 14.54 -15.15
N ARG A 153 -3.31 14.80 -15.08
CA ARG A 153 -2.42 14.40 -13.98
C ARG A 153 -2.15 15.58 -13.07
N PHE A 154 -1.61 16.68 -13.60
CA PHE A 154 -1.38 17.90 -12.81
C PHE A 154 -2.38 18.99 -13.19
N ILE A 155 -2.98 19.60 -12.18
CA ILE A 155 -3.98 20.67 -12.33
C ILE A 155 -3.69 21.83 -11.37
N GLU A 156 -3.83 23.05 -11.87
CA GLU A 156 -3.93 24.26 -11.05
C GLU A 156 -5.36 24.80 -11.12
N ILE A 157 -5.94 25.08 -9.96
CA ILE A 157 -7.28 25.63 -9.81
C ILE A 157 -7.17 27.04 -9.26
N ARG A 158 -7.85 27.99 -9.91
CA ARG A 158 -7.92 29.38 -9.50
C ARG A 158 -9.36 29.85 -9.34
N LEU A 159 -9.61 30.72 -8.37
CA LEU A 159 -10.88 31.42 -8.18
C LEU A 159 -10.65 32.92 -8.30
N ASP A 160 -11.33 33.58 -9.24
CA ASP A 160 -11.10 35.00 -9.60
C ASP A 160 -9.61 35.34 -9.85
N ASN A 161 -8.90 34.42 -10.50
CA ASN A 161 -7.46 34.44 -10.79
C ASN A 161 -6.53 34.20 -9.59
N LEU A 162 -7.05 34.00 -8.38
CA LEU A 162 -6.26 33.60 -7.21
C LEU A 162 -6.09 32.08 -7.20
N PRO A 163 -4.86 31.54 -7.11
CA PRO A 163 -4.65 30.11 -6.99
C PRO A 163 -5.19 29.59 -5.66
N ILE A 164 -6.07 28.58 -5.73
CA ILE A 164 -6.66 27.93 -4.56
C ILE A 164 -6.18 26.48 -4.39
N PHE A 165 -5.70 25.86 -5.47
CA PHE A 165 -5.11 24.52 -5.44
C PHE A 165 -4.12 24.35 -6.59
N SER A 166 -3.03 23.62 -6.35
CA SER A 166 -2.13 23.14 -7.39
C SER A 166 -1.57 21.80 -6.95
N GLY A 167 -1.76 20.75 -7.74
CA GLY A 167 -1.37 19.40 -7.33
C GLY A 167 -1.67 18.33 -8.37
N GLU A 168 -1.26 17.11 -8.03
CA GLU A 168 -1.54 15.90 -8.81
C GLU A 168 -2.95 15.36 -8.48
N ILE A 169 -3.66 14.85 -9.48
CA ILE A 169 -4.94 14.15 -9.35
C ILE A 169 -4.83 12.75 -9.96
N SER A 170 -5.49 11.79 -9.32
CA SER A 170 -5.46 10.36 -9.63
C SER A 170 -6.06 10.06 -11.00
N THR A 171 -5.58 9.00 -11.66
CA THR A 171 -6.32 8.43 -12.80
C THR A 171 -7.68 7.91 -12.34
N SER A 172 -8.66 7.83 -13.25
CA SER A 172 -9.99 7.30 -12.94
C SER A 172 -10.04 5.79 -12.72
N PHE A 173 -8.91 5.10 -12.82
CA PHE A 173 -8.78 3.68 -12.58
C PHE A 173 -7.94 3.49 -11.32
N GLY A 174 -8.52 3.82 -10.17
CA GLY A 174 -8.13 3.19 -8.92
C GLY A 174 -8.60 1.74 -8.90
N LEU A 175 -7.99 0.91 -8.06
CA LEU A 175 -8.39 -0.48 -7.77
C LEU A 175 -9.80 -0.56 -7.12
N SER A 176 -10.84 -0.09 -7.82
CA SER A 176 -12.23 -0.14 -7.39
C SER A 176 -13.06 -0.91 -8.41
N ASP A 177 -13.64 -2.01 -7.95
CA ASP A 177 -14.30 -3.04 -8.72
C ASP A 177 -15.60 -2.51 -9.34
N GLY A 178 -15.57 -2.03 -10.58
CA GLY A 178 -16.78 -1.80 -11.39
C GLY A 178 -17.76 -0.69 -10.96
N TYR A 179 -17.68 -0.18 -9.73
CA TYR A 179 -18.43 0.97 -9.23
C TYR A 179 -17.47 2.16 -9.23
N GLY A 180 -17.56 2.99 -10.28
CA GLY A 180 -16.58 4.02 -10.60
C GLY A 180 -16.08 4.86 -9.42
N THR A 181 -14.84 5.31 -9.52
CA THR A 181 -14.17 6.15 -8.52
C THR A 181 -15.07 7.31 -8.04
N ILE A 182 -15.22 7.44 -6.72
CA ILE A 182 -15.59 8.73 -6.11
C ILE A 182 -14.41 9.64 -6.44
N GLY A 183 -14.61 10.62 -7.31
CA GLY A 183 -13.55 11.46 -7.82
C GLY A 183 -12.66 12.08 -6.73
N ASP A 184 -11.47 12.56 -7.11
CA ASP A 184 -10.54 13.20 -6.17
C ASP A 184 -11.21 14.41 -5.52
N THR A 185 -11.23 14.43 -4.19
CA THR A 185 -11.92 15.45 -3.40
C THR A 185 -10.91 16.39 -2.77
N ILE A 186 -11.05 17.68 -3.10
CA ILE A 186 -10.26 18.78 -2.56
C ILE A 186 -11.15 19.54 -1.56
N LEU A 187 -10.73 19.56 -0.29
CA LEU A 187 -11.46 20.23 0.79
C LEU A 187 -10.87 21.62 1.02
N PHE A 188 -11.75 22.61 1.11
CA PHE A 188 -11.45 23.99 1.51
C PHE A 188 -12.06 24.32 2.88
N THR A 189 -12.48 23.30 3.64
CA THR A 189 -12.95 23.51 5.00
C THR A 189 -12.58 22.37 5.93
N THR A 190 -12.43 22.73 7.21
CA THR A 190 -12.28 21.79 8.33
C THR A 190 -13.49 21.78 9.27
N SER A 191 -14.56 22.52 8.94
CA SER A 191 -15.77 22.61 9.76
C SER A 191 -16.69 21.39 9.57
N ASP A 192 -16.89 20.61 10.63
CA ASP A 192 -17.79 19.45 10.64
C ASP A 192 -19.24 19.84 10.25
N GLU A 193 -19.70 21.04 10.62
CA GLU A 193 -21.04 21.53 10.27
C GLU A 193 -21.21 21.67 8.75
N ILE A 194 -20.21 22.23 8.08
CA ILE A 194 -20.24 22.42 6.62
C ILE A 194 -20.11 21.06 5.92
N LEU A 195 -19.26 20.18 6.42
CA LEU A 195 -19.08 18.83 5.86
C LEU A 195 -20.35 17.98 5.99
N GLU A 196 -21.08 18.08 7.10
CA GLU A 196 -22.38 17.42 7.26
C GLU A 196 -23.43 18.02 6.31
N GLU A 197 -23.46 19.33 6.11
CA GLU A 197 -24.35 19.94 5.11
C GLU A 197 -24.00 19.52 3.69
N VAL A 198 -22.70 19.41 3.35
CA VAL A 198 -22.25 18.83 2.07
C VAL A 198 -22.78 17.40 1.95
N ARG A 199 -22.53 16.54 2.96
CA ARG A 199 -22.98 15.14 2.97
C ARG A 199 -24.50 15.01 2.81
N LYS A 200 -25.27 15.86 3.50
CA LYS A 200 -26.74 15.91 3.40
C LYS A 200 -27.23 16.30 2.01
N ASN A 201 -26.46 17.05 1.24
CA ASN A 201 -26.88 17.56 -0.06
C ASN A 201 -26.15 16.89 -1.24
N ASP A 202 -25.15 16.05 -0.96
CA ASP A 202 -24.37 15.32 -1.95
C ASP A 202 -25.16 14.14 -2.54
N ILE A 203 -25.85 14.41 -3.65
CA ILE A 203 -26.63 13.42 -4.40
C ILE A 203 -25.72 12.30 -4.93
N SER A 204 -24.47 12.60 -5.24
CA SER A 204 -23.51 11.65 -5.78
C SER A 204 -23.01 10.67 -4.72
N LEU A 205 -22.71 11.18 -3.53
CA LEU A 205 -22.42 10.35 -2.36
C LEU A 205 -23.63 9.51 -1.98
N LYS A 206 -24.83 10.09 -1.90
CA LYS A 206 -26.08 9.34 -1.61
C LYS A 206 -26.39 8.28 -2.66
N TYR A 207 -26.16 8.58 -3.93
CA TYR A 207 -26.34 7.62 -5.00
C TYR A 207 -25.31 6.49 -4.90
N PHE A 208 -24.05 6.83 -4.60
CA PHE A 208 -23.00 5.85 -4.34
C PHE A 208 -23.38 4.94 -3.16
N GLU A 209 -23.81 5.52 -2.04
CA GLU A 209 -24.36 4.79 -0.89
C GLU A 209 -25.59 3.94 -1.28
N MET A 210 -26.46 4.45 -2.16
CA MET A 210 -27.66 3.72 -2.60
C MET A 210 -27.33 2.52 -3.50
N ILE A 211 -26.39 2.65 -4.45
CA ILE A 211 -25.98 1.56 -5.34
C ILE A 211 -25.08 0.53 -4.65
N THR A 212 -24.42 0.89 -3.55
CA THR A 212 -23.76 -0.07 -2.67
C THR A 212 -24.77 -0.83 -1.80
N ASN A 213 -25.98 -0.27 -1.60
CA ASN A 213 -27.04 -0.84 -0.76
C ASN A 213 -28.18 -1.54 -1.55
N GLU A 214 -28.09 -1.70 -2.88
CA GLU A 214 -29.20 -2.19 -3.71
C GLU A 214 -29.52 -3.70 -3.58
N ASP A 215 -28.79 -4.47 -2.76
CA ASP A 215 -29.14 -5.87 -2.47
C ASP A 215 -30.31 -6.02 -1.45
N ASP A 216 -30.81 -4.93 -0.85
CA ASP A 216 -31.87 -4.94 0.18
C ASP A 216 -33.20 -4.26 -0.23
N LYS A 217 -33.73 -4.62 -1.40
CA LYS A 217 -34.84 -3.87 -2.05
C LYS A 217 -36.28 -4.06 -1.50
N ASN A 218 -36.49 -4.43 -0.23
CA ASN A 218 -37.86 -4.69 0.29
C ASN A 218 -38.42 -3.78 1.40
N ASN A 219 -37.71 -2.78 1.94
CA ASN A 219 -38.27 -1.97 3.04
C ASN A 219 -38.58 -0.49 2.76
N TYR A 220 -38.31 0.05 1.57
CA TYR A 220 -38.43 1.50 1.35
C TYR A 220 -39.81 2.03 0.92
N LYS A 221 -40.84 1.19 0.78
CA LYS A 221 -42.20 1.66 0.45
C LYS A 221 -42.99 2.27 1.61
N LYS A 222 -42.40 2.40 2.81
CA LYS A 222 -43.10 2.90 4.01
C LYS A 222 -42.67 4.28 4.53
N LEU A 223 -41.74 4.96 3.86
CA LEU A 223 -41.26 6.31 4.25
C LEU A 223 -41.71 7.44 3.29
N ALA A 224 -42.66 7.17 2.42
CA ALA A 224 -43.37 8.21 1.68
C ALA A 224 -44.67 8.56 2.42
N ASN A 225 -44.56 9.18 3.60
CA ASN A 225 -45.53 10.05 4.28
C ASN A 225 -45.18 10.17 5.77
N CYS A 226 -45.38 11.38 6.32
CA CYS A 226 -44.98 11.89 7.66
C CYS A 226 -43.49 12.31 7.68
N GLY A 227 -43.12 13.59 7.78
CA GLY A 227 -43.73 14.66 8.57
C GLY A 227 -43.21 14.53 10.00
N GLU A 228 -42.23 15.38 10.35
CA GLU A 228 -41.64 15.60 11.68
C GLU A 228 -41.12 14.36 12.42
N LEU A 229 -39.79 14.24 12.56
CA LEU A 229 -39.18 13.46 13.64
C LEU A 229 -38.09 14.28 14.32
N GLN A 230 -38.45 14.68 15.54
CA GLN A 230 -37.58 15.12 16.62
C GLN A 230 -36.51 14.05 16.92
N ASP A 231 -35.35 14.53 17.34
CA ASP A 231 -34.35 13.87 18.17
C ASP A 231 -34.42 12.34 18.26
N ALA A 232 -33.64 11.67 17.41
CA ALA A 232 -33.09 10.36 17.72
C ALA A 232 -31.62 10.34 17.33
N ASN A 233 -30.76 10.35 18.33
CA ASN A 233 -29.36 9.95 18.23
C ASN A 233 -29.26 8.61 17.47
N ILE A 234 -28.80 8.64 16.22
CA ILE A 234 -28.34 7.44 15.53
C ILE A 234 -26.84 7.63 15.32
N SER A 235 -26.07 7.32 16.37
CA SER A 235 -24.71 6.86 16.16
C SER A 235 -24.79 5.64 15.24
N ALA A 236 -24.05 5.61 14.13
CA ALA A 236 -23.90 4.40 13.32
C ALA A 236 -23.28 3.30 14.20
N HIS A 237 -24.14 2.51 14.84
CA HIS A 237 -23.71 1.54 15.82
C HIS A 237 -23.24 0.29 15.06
N ARG A 238 -21.93 0.11 14.95
CA ARG A 238 -21.34 -1.12 14.42
C ARG A 238 -21.90 -2.32 15.21
N PRO A 239 -22.39 -3.39 14.55
CA PRO A 239 -23.00 -4.51 15.27
C PRO A 239 -21.98 -5.13 16.23
N THR A 240 -22.38 -5.31 17.50
CA THR A 240 -21.51 -5.85 18.54
C THR A 240 -20.98 -7.22 18.13
N THR A 241 -19.67 -7.44 18.28
CA THR A 241 -19.00 -8.65 17.78
C THR A 241 -19.01 -9.82 18.79
N ALA A 242 -19.69 -9.70 19.94
CA ALA A 242 -19.63 -10.65 21.05
C ALA A 242 -21.00 -11.11 21.56
N GLU A 243 -21.26 -12.41 21.52
CA GLU A 243 -21.93 -13.10 22.62
C GLU A 243 -20.92 -13.17 23.77
N SER A 244 -21.21 -12.48 24.88
CA SER A 244 -20.46 -12.64 26.11
C SER A 244 -20.79 -14.01 26.72
N GLU A 245 -20.08 -15.06 26.33
CA GLU A 245 -19.99 -16.23 27.20
C GLU A 245 -19.36 -15.77 28.52
N LYS A 246 -20.14 -15.93 29.58
CA LYS A 246 -19.93 -15.36 30.91
C LYS A 246 -18.50 -15.59 31.40
N ILE A 247 -18.00 -14.52 32.02
CA ILE A 247 -16.82 -14.43 32.87
C ILE A 247 -16.77 -15.62 33.84
N GLU A 248 -16.07 -16.68 33.43
CA GLU A 248 -15.67 -17.76 34.34
C GLU A 248 -14.40 -18.46 33.84
N SER A 249 -13.37 -17.69 33.51
CA SER A 249 -12.02 -18.23 33.29
C SER A 249 -10.90 -17.20 33.48
N ILE A 250 -11.12 -16.18 34.31
CA ILE A 250 -10.05 -15.31 34.83
C ILE A 250 -9.04 -16.12 35.69
N ASN A 251 -9.43 -17.30 36.18
CA ASN A 251 -8.54 -18.23 36.88
C ASN A 251 -7.85 -19.27 35.98
N GLN A 252 -8.19 -19.37 34.69
CA GLN A 252 -7.47 -20.23 33.72
C GLN A 252 -6.45 -19.43 32.89
N LEU A 253 -6.65 -18.13 32.68
CA LEU A 253 -5.68 -17.25 32.01
C LEU A 253 -4.46 -16.90 32.89
N ARG A 254 -4.55 -17.06 34.22
CA ARG A 254 -3.38 -17.06 35.13
C ARG A 254 -2.59 -18.38 35.14
N LYS A 255 -3.06 -19.43 34.46
CA LYS A 255 -2.33 -20.71 34.28
C LYS A 255 -1.65 -20.85 32.91
N LEU A 256 -1.67 -19.81 32.08
CA LEU A 256 -0.98 -19.77 30.78
C LEU A 256 0.11 -18.70 30.69
N SER A 257 0.40 -17.98 31.78
CA SER A 257 1.72 -17.37 31.97
C SER A 257 2.72 -18.46 32.34
N ILE A 258 3.17 -19.18 31.32
CA ILE A 258 4.33 -20.08 31.39
C ILE A 258 5.51 -19.21 31.79
N SER A 259 5.94 -19.34 33.05
CA SER A 259 7.16 -18.71 33.56
C SER A 259 8.34 -19.11 32.67
N ASP A 260 9.31 -18.21 32.51
CA ASP A 260 10.48 -18.37 31.63
C ASP A 260 11.35 -19.62 31.90
N GLN A 261 11.06 -20.38 32.96
CA GLN A 261 11.69 -21.66 33.29
C GLN A 261 11.15 -22.84 32.45
N GLU A 262 9.88 -22.84 32.03
CA GLU A 262 9.29 -23.95 31.25
C GLU A 262 9.69 -23.93 29.75
N LYS A 263 10.15 -22.78 29.25
CA LYS A 263 10.79 -22.67 27.92
C LYS A 263 12.14 -23.40 27.85
N LYS A 264 12.86 -23.51 28.98
CA LYS A 264 14.16 -24.19 29.04
C LYS A 264 14.06 -25.72 29.06
N MET A 265 12.98 -26.29 29.63
CA MET A 265 12.83 -27.75 29.71
C MET A 265 12.27 -28.37 28.43
N LYS A 266 11.34 -27.71 27.73
CA LYS A 266 10.76 -28.24 26.47
C LYS A 266 11.66 -28.07 25.23
N LEU A 267 12.66 -27.19 25.30
CA LEU A 267 13.67 -27.04 24.26
C LEU A 267 14.67 -28.21 24.27
N ASN A 268 14.90 -28.83 25.43
CA ASN A 268 15.87 -29.93 25.58
C ASN A 268 15.33 -31.29 25.11
N GLU A 269 14.02 -31.53 25.17
CA GLU A 269 13.43 -32.82 24.75
C GLU A 269 13.26 -32.97 23.22
N MET A 270 13.46 -31.91 22.43
CA MET A 270 13.35 -31.96 20.96
C MET A 270 14.71 -32.06 20.24
N ILE A 271 15.80 -32.23 20.98
CA ILE A 271 17.17 -32.32 20.43
C ILE A 271 17.67 -33.78 20.32
N GLU A 272 16.91 -34.77 20.76
CA GLU A 272 17.28 -36.17 20.55
C GLU A 272 16.85 -36.64 19.15
N ASN A 273 17.80 -36.61 18.21
CA ASN A 273 18.04 -37.59 17.12
C ASN A 273 18.61 -36.92 15.85
N VAL A 274 19.79 -36.31 15.96
CA VAL A 274 20.68 -36.14 14.81
C VAL A 274 22.06 -36.61 15.25
N GLU A 275 22.58 -37.62 14.54
CA GLU A 275 23.86 -38.27 14.83
C GLU A 275 25.01 -37.25 14.87
N GLU A 276 25.78 -37.29 15.96
CA GLU A 276 26.92 -36.44 16.25
C GLU A 276 28.12 -36.78 15.35
N THR A 277 28.65 -35.78 14.64
CA THR A 277 30.07 -35.76 14.26
C THR A 277 30.72 -34.54 14.89
N GLU A 278 31.58 -34.80 15.89
CA GLU A 278 32.37 -33.81 16.63
C GLU A 278 33.22 -32.93 15.72
N ILE A 279 32.97 -31.61 15.69
CA ILE A 279 33.91 -30.60 15.17
C ILE A 279 33.82 -29.33 16.03
N ASP A 280 35.00 -28.86 16.44
CA ASP A 280 35.28 -27.81 17.41
C ASP A 280 34.96 -26.38 16.88
N GLY A 281 34.10 -25.63 17.58
CA GLY A 281 33.75 -24.22 17.34
C GLY A 281 32.26 -23.92 17.56
N ILE A 282 31.91 -22.89 18.35
CA ILE A 282 30.52 -22.48 18.65
C ILE A 282 29.77 -22.21 17.33
N GLU A 283 28.94 -23.17 16.90
CA GLU A 283 28.70 -23.51 15.48
C GLU A 283 27.94 -22.46 14.64
N ASN A 284 27.46 -21.37 15.24
CA ASN A 284 26.41 -20.53 14.64
C ASN A 284 26.61 -19.02 14.77
N CYS A 285 27.76 -18.57 15.27
CA CYS A 285 28.05 -17.14 15.47
C CYS A 285 29.38 -16.76 14.82
N ILE A 286 29.48 -15.51 14.37
CA ILE A 286 30.74 -14.94 13.88
C ILE A 286 31.34 -14.04 14.97
N LYS A 287 32.64 -14.19 15.24
CA LYS A 287 33.37 -13.31 16.13
C LYS A 287 33.81 -12.06 15.36
N VAL A 288 33.35 -10.89 15.76
CA VAL A 288 33.47 -9.64 14.99
C VAL A 288 33.94 -8.48 15.86
N LYS A 289 34.94 -7.76 15.37
CA LYS A 289 35.36 -6.44 15.85
C LYS A 289 34.96 -5.36 14.85
N ILE A 290 35.08 -5.66 13.56
CA ILE A 290 34.74 -4.77 12.45
C ILE A 290 33.83 -5.55 11.50
N LEU A 291 32.60 -5.07 11.31
CA LEU A 291 31.66 -5.57 10.32
C LEU A 291 31.61 -4.60 9.15
N HIS A 292 31.75 -5.11 7.94
CA HIS A 292 31.73 -4.32 6.72
C HIS A 292 30.65 -4.82 5.78
N LEU A 293 29.80 -3.90 5.33
CA LEU A 293 28.66 -4.12 4.43
C LEU A 293 28.97 -3.43 3.10
N GLU A 294 29.02 -4.18 2.00
CA GLU A 294 29.08 -3.60 0.66
C GLU A 294 27.71 -3.70 -0.01
N LEU A 295 27.17 -2.56 -0.45
CA LEU A 295 25.85 -2.46 -1.06
C LEU A 295 26.00 -2.62 -2.58
N LEU A 296 25.78 -3.82 -3.08
CA LEU A 296 26.12 -4.20 -4.46
C LEU A 296 25.12 -3.68 -5.49
N SER A 297 23.83 -3.67 -5.15
CA SER A 297 22.76 -3.16 -6.01
C SER A 297 21.52 -2.78 -5.20
N ASN A 298 20.60 -2.03 -5.81
CA ASN A 298 19.28 -1.70 -5.28
C ASN A 298 18.16 -2.38 -6.11
N TRP A 299 16.90 -2.04 -5.82
CA TRP A 299 15.73 -2.63 -6.46
C TRP A 299 15.31 -1.95 -7.79
N GLY A 300 15.92 -0.82 -8.17
CA GLY A 300 15.64 -0.17 -9.44
C GLY A 300 16.00 1.32 -9.54
N SER A 301 16.42 1.97 -8.44
CA SER A 301 16.85 3.37 -8.49
C SER A 301 18.19 3.52 -9.22
N GLN A 302 18.30 4.53 -10.09
CA GLN A 302 19.54 4.78 -10.84
C GLN A 302 20.55 5.62 -10.07
N GLU A 303 20.07 6.44 -9.13
CA GLU A 303 20.85 7.52 -8.51
C GLU A 303 21.15 7.29 -7.03
N PHE A 304 20.35 6.45 -6.36
CA PHE A 304 20.40 6.34 -4.90
C PHE A 304 20.37 4.91 -4.40
N ILE A 305 21.05 4.67 -3.27
CA ILE A 305 20.92 3.46 -2.49
C ILE A 305 20.83 3.81 -1.01
N GLY A 306 19.96 3.12 -0.26
CA GLY A 306 19.71 3.47 1.12
C GLY A 306 19.18 2.34 1.98
N LEU A 307 19.17 2.59 3.28
CA LEU A 307 18.63 1.72 4.32
C LEU A 307 17.92 2.58 5.36
N THR A 308 17.00 2.00 6.11
CA THR A 308 16.32 2.67 7.22
C THR A 308 16.97 2.35 8.56
N GLY A 309 17.35 1.10 8.81
CA GLY A 309 17.84 0.68 10.12
C GLY A 309 18.69 -0.59 10.08
N LEU A 310 19.60 -0.70 11.06
CA LEU A 310 20.43 -1.88 11.33
C LEU A 310 20.37 -2.21 12.83
N GLN A 311 20.25 -3.49 13.14
CA GLN A 311 20.35 -4.00 14.51
C GLN A 311 21.16 -5.29 14.53
N PHE A 312 22.09 -5.39 15.48
CA PHE A 312 23.00 -6.53 15.60
C PHE A 312 22.50 -7.48 16.68
N LEU A 313 22.49 -8.78 16.39
CA LEU A 313 21.97 -9.80 17.29
C LEU A 313 23.13 -10.58 17.95
N ASP A 314 23.09 -10.70 19.27
CA ASP A 314 24.03 -11.52 20.05
C ASP A 314 23.72 -13.02 19.95
N VAL A 315 24.51 -13.84 20.64
CA VAL A 315 24.38 -15.31 20.69
C VAL A 315 23.01 -15.80 21.18
N ASP A 316 22.29 -14.99 21.96
CA ASP A 316 20.95 -15.28 22.47
C ASP A 316 19.85 -14.73 21.54
N GLY A 317 20.22 -14.11 20.42
CA GLY A 317 19.30 -13.44 19.50
C GLY A 317 18.79 -12.10 20.03
N LYS A 318 19.45 -11.50 21.03
CA LYS A 318 19.08 -10.19 21.59
C LYS A 318 19.85 -9.07 20.90
N ALA A 319 19.21 -7.91 20.84
CA ALA A 319 19.84 -6.71 20.28
C ALA A 319 21.04 -6.26 21.11
N ILE A 320 22.19 -6.12 20.47
CA ILE A 320 23.39 -5.52 21.06
C ILE A 320 23.18 -4.01 21.16
N ASP A 321 23.65 -3.41 22.26
CA ASP A 321 23.55 -1.96 22.44
C ASP A 321 24.43 -1.20 21.42
N VAL A 322 23.81 -0.26 20.71
CA VAL A 322 24.44 0.59 19.70
C VAL A 322 25.46 1.56 20.30
N SER A 323 25.37 1.84 21.61
CA SER A 323 26.37 2.66 22.32
C SER A 323 27.77 2.03 22.30
N GLU A 324 27.86 0.73 22.03
CA GLU A 324 29.08 -0.05 21.94
C GLU A 324 29.66 -0.14 20.53
N CYS A 325 29.13 0.61 19.54
CA CYS A 325 29.68 0.62 18.20
C CYS A 325 29.75 2.02 17.57
N THR A 326 30.62 2.15 16.58
CA THR A 326 30.72 3.34 15.71
C THR A 326 30.43 2.92 14.28
N ILE A 327 29.56 3.66 13.60
CA ILE A 327 29.20 3.42 12.20
C ILE A 327 29.77 4.52 11.30
N LYS A 328 30.30 4.13 10.13
CA LYS A 328 30.83 5.01 9.09
C LYS A 328 30.39 4.52 7.72
N CYS A 329 30.19 5.43 6.78
CA CYS A 329 29.98 5.10 5.36
C CYS A 329 31.22 5.43 4.52
N SER A 330 31.18 5.05 3.24
CA SER A 330 32.23 5.35 2.26
C SER A 330 32.39 6.83 1.97
N ASP A 331 31.33 7.63 2.13
CA ASP A 331 31.40 9.08 2.09
C ASP A 331 31.78 9.60 3.49
N VAL A 332 32.88 10.34 3.60
CA VAL A 332 33.53 10.63 4.89
C VAL A 332 32.73 11.63 5.72
N ASP A 333 31.86 12.43 5.08
CA ASP A 333 31.17 13.56 5.71
C ASP A 333 29.66 13.35 5.92
N ASP A 334 29.10 12.19 5.57
CA ASP A 334 27.67 11.93 5.72
C ASP A 334 27.28 11.55 7.16
N THR A 335 26.84 12.55 7.91
CA THR A 335 26.34 12.39 9.29
C THR A 335 25.03 11.61 9.39
N SER A 336 24.26 11.48 8.29
CA SER A 336 22.97 10.80 8.31
C SER A 336 23.09 9.28 8.47
N ILE A 337 24.28 8.69 8.30
CA ILE A 337 24.54 7.27 8.55
C ILE A 337 24.18 6.82 9.97
N GLN A 338 24.22 7.74 10.93
CA GLN A 338 23.80 7.47 12.32
C GLN A 338 22.32 7.11 12.43
N ASN A 339 21.50 7.49 11.44
CA ASN A 339 20.08 7.12 11.39
C ASN A 339 19.88 5.61 11.38
N LEU A 340 20.82 4.85 10.82
CA LEU A 340 20.72 3.39 10.83
C LEU A 340 20.71 2.77 12.23
N LEU A 341 21.19 3.49 13.24
CA LEU A 341 21.26 3.02 14.63
C LEU A 341 20.30 3.77 15.57
N ASN A 342 19.44 4.65 15.05
CA ASN A 342 18.58 5.53 15.86
C ASN A 342 17.33 4.83 16.46
N LYS A 343 17.09 3.56 16.11
CA LYS A 343 15.95 2.72 16.52
C LYS A 343 14.57 3.18 16.03
N LYS A 344 14.47 4.23 15.21
CA LYS A 344 13.24 4.71 14.57
C LYS A 344 13.02 4.02 13.23
N ASN A 345 12.93 2.70 13.27
CA ASN A 345 12.98 1.88 12.05
C ASN A 345 11.63 1.78 11.33
N LEU A 346 10.50 1.90 12.04
CA LEU A 346 9.14 1.86 11.47
C LEU A 346 8.71 3.28 11.06
N THR A 347 9.15 3.73 9.88
CA THR A 347 9.02 5.12 9.46
C THR A 347 8.90 5.25 7.95
N LEU A 348 8.21 6.30 7.49
CA LEU A 348 8.27 6.82 6.11
C LEU A 348 9.06 8.13 6.04
N ASN A 349 9.41 8.71 7.19
CA ASN A 349 10.13 9.98 7.26
C ASN A 349 11.60 9.79 6.89
N LYS A 350 12.00 10.36 5.75
CA LYS A 350 13.39 10.37 5.25
C LYS A 350 14.44 10.84 6.27
N LYS A 351 14.07 11.72 7.21
CA LYS A 351 14.99 12.22 8.25
C LYS A 351 15.46 11.13 9.22
N ASN A 352 14.75 10.00 9.29
CA ASN A 352 15.10 8.85 10.12
C ASN A 352 15.78 7.74 9.30
N MET A 353 16.10 7.97 8.02
CA MET A 353 16.70 6.98 7.12
C MET A 353 18.07 7.45 6.65
N TRP A 354 18.82 6.56 5.98
CA TRP A 354 20.09 6.87 5.34
C TRP A 354 20.00 6.58 3.84
N LEU A 355 20.45 7.52 3.02
CA LEU A 355 20.43 7.47 1.56
C LEU A 355 21.70 8.10 1.04
N THR A 356 22.39 7.44 0.10
CA THR A 356 23.61 7.94 -0.52
C THR A 356 23.52 7.83 -2.04
N ALA A 357 24.31 8.65 -2.74
CA ALA A 357 24.48 8.53 -4.18
C ALA A 357 24.98 7.13 -4.56
N TYR A 358 24.40 6.59 -5.63
CA TYR A 358 24.70 5.28 -6.18
C TYR A 358 24.69 5.38 -7.70
N ASP A 359 25.67 4.73 -8.33
CA ASP A 359 25.76 4.66 -9.79
C ASP A 359 25.95 3.20 -10.17
N SER A 360 24.87 2.60 -10.68
CA SER A 360 24.85 1.18 -11.10
C SER A 360 25.88 0.83 -12.18
N GLY A 361 26.39 1.83 -12.92
CA GLY A 361 27.39 1.65 -13.97
C GLY A 361 28.84 1.68 -13.48
N LYS A 362 29.08 2.16 -12.25
CA LYS A 362 30.43 2.24 -11.65
C LYS A 362 30.68 1.07 -10.72
N ASN A 363 31.89 0.51 -10.76
CA ASN A 363 32.32 -0.59 -9.88
C ASN A 363 32.64 -0.10 -8.44
N ASN A 364 31.98 0.96 -7.96
CA ASN A 364 32.19 1.56 -6.65
C ASN A 364 30.92 1.46 -5.81
N SER A 365 30.70 0.29 -5.23
CA SER A 365 29.58 0.03 -4.30
C SER A 365 29.75 0.86 -3.02
N PRO A 366 28.69 1.56 -2.56
CA PRO A 366 28.70 2.21 -1.25
C PRO A 366 28.94 1.18 -0.14
N ARG A 367 29.68 1.61 0.89
CA ARG A 367 30.14 0.74 1.98
C ARG A 367 29.76 1.29 3.33
N ILE A 368 29.30 0.42 4.22
CA ILE A 368 29.03 0.73 5.63
C ILE A 368 29.98 -0.09 6.49
N THR A 369 30.69 0.57 7.39
CA THR A 369 31.61 -0.07 8.34
C THR A 369 31.13 0.19 9.76
N VAL A 370 30.96 -0.89 10.51
CA VAL A 370 30.56 -0.88 11.92
C VAL A 370 31.74 -1.43 12.73
N THR A 371 32.25 -0.63 13.66
CA THR A 371 33.34 -1.02 14.56
C THR A 371 32.82 -1.13 15.98
N PHE A 372 32.95 -2.30 16.59
CA PHE A 372 32.54 -2.54 17.98
C PHE A 372 33.64 -2.16 18.96
N LYS A 373 33.29 -1.63 20.14
CA LYS A 373 34.24 -1.26 21.22
C LYS A 373 35.01 -2.46 21.76
N ASN A 374 34.38 -3.63 21.81
CA ASN A 374 34.98 -4.91 22.15
C ASN A 374 34.68 -5.95 21.05
N GLU A 375 35.42 -7.06 21.02
CA GLU A 375 35.04 -8.17 20.14
C GLU A 375 33.72 -8.77 20.62
N VAL A 376 32.77 -8.93 19.70
CA VAL A 376 31.44 -9.48 19.98
C VAL A 376 31.20 -10.73 19.14
N TYR A 377 30.31 -11.59 19.61
CA TYR A 377 29.80 -12.71 18.83
C TYR A 377 28.44 -12.31 18.25
N LEU A 378 28.36 -12.24 16.93
CA LEU A 378 27.11 -11.94 16.22
C LEU A 378 26.46 -13.23 15.74
N TYR A 379 25.19 -13.42 16.11
CA TYR A 379 24.33 -14.47 15.60
C TYR A 379 23.67 -14.07 14.27
N GLY A 380 23.33 -12.78 14.14
CA GLY A 380 22.67 -12.25 12.96
C GLY A 380 22.61 -10.73 12.89
N LEU A 381 21.98 -10.25 11.83
CA LEU A 381 21.80 -8.84 11.50
C LEU A 381 20.35 -8.61 11.06
N SER A 382 19.63 -7.76 11.79
CA SER A 382 18.29 -7.30 11.41
C SER A 382 18.40 -6.02 10.60
N ILE A 383 17.74 -5.99 9.44
CA ILE A 383 17.81 -4.89 8.48
C ILE A 383 16.41 -4.38 8.17
N TRP A 384 16.25 -3.05 8.22
CA TRP A 384 15.10 -2.35 7.65
C TRP A 384 15.56 -1.63 6.40
N ASN A 385 14.99 -2.01 5.26
CA ASN A 385 15.34 -1.43 3.98
C ASN A 385 14.75 -0.02 3.80
N TYR A 386 15.25 0.75 2.84
CA TYR A 386 14.73 2.11 2.57
C TYR A 386 13.23 2.09 2.24
N ASN A 387 12.46 2.98 2.87
CA ASN A 387 11.00 2.85 2.93
C ASN A 387 10.26 4.20 2.86
N GLU A 388 10.84 5.25 2.29
CA GLU A 388 10.21 6.60 2.31
C GLU A 388 8.82 6.64 1.64
N SER A 389 8.68 5.99 0.49
CA SER A 389 7.42 5.83 -0.24
C SER A 389 7.48 4.55 -1.08
N GLU A 390 6.39 4.18 -1.75
CA GLU A 390 6.35 3.05 -2.69
C GLU A 390 7.38 3.22 -3.81
N GLU A 391 7.51 4.42 -4.37
CA GLU A 391 8.45 4.75 -5.44
C GLU A 391 9.89 4.78 -4.92
N MET A 392 10.10 5.41 -3.77
CA MET A 392 11.45 5.54 -3.21
C MET A 392 11.96 4.24 -2.59
N SER A 393 11.09 3.26 -2.31
CA SER A 393 11.49 1.93 -1.85
C SER A 393 12.42 1.20 -2.84
N TYR A 394 12.40 1.57 -4.12
CA TYR A 394 13.30 1.04 -5.15
C TYR A 394 14.76 1.47 -4.97
N ALA A 395 15.02 2.51 -4.16
CA ALA A 395 16.38 2.86 -3.70
C ALA A 395 16.88 1.94 -2.58
N GLY A 396 16.03 1.06 -2.04
CA GLY A 396 16.45 0.08 -1.05
C GLY A 396 17.49 -0.91 -1.58
N VAL A 397 18.40 -1.36 -0.71
CA VAL A 397 19.43 -2.35 -1.03
C VAL A 397 18.78 -3.66 -1.45
N LYS A 398 19.26 -4.26 -2.55
CA LYS A 398 18.84 -5.57 -3.04
C LYS A 398 19.89 -6.63 -2.78
N ASN A 399 21.15 -6.37 -3.12
CA ASN A 399 22.23 -7.34 -2.91
C ASN A 399 23.26 -6.74 -1.94
N LEU A 400 23.57 -7.49 -0.88
CA LEU A 400 24.48 -7.11 0.18
C LEU A 400 25.62 -8.13 0.28
N ARG A 401 26.86 -7.66 0.41
CA ARG A 401 28.01 -8.49 0.76
C ARG A 401 28.52 -8.14 2.15
N LEU A 402 28.91 -9.16 2.92
CA LEU A 402 29.36 -9.00 4.30
C LEU A 402 30.80 -9.48 4.50
N PHE A 403 31.57 -8.68 5.23
CA PHE A 403 32.89 -9.06 5.73
C PHE A 403 32.96 -8.83 7.24
N ALA A 404 33.60 -9.76 7.95
CA ALA A 404 33.91 -9.63 9.37
C ALA A 404 35.42 -9.71 9.55
N ASN A 405 36.00 -8.69 10.20
CA ASN A 405 37.44 -8.59 10.44
C ASN A 405 38.28 -8.74 9.16
N GLY A 406 37.78 -8.21 8.03
CA GLY A 406 38.40 -8.31 6.71
C GLY A 406 38.22 -9.66 5.99
N LYS A 407 37.63 -10.67 6.65
CA LYS A 407 37.29 -11.94 6.01
C LYS A 407 35.86 -11.91 5.48
N LYS A 408 35.67 -12.33 4.24
CA LYS A 408 34.33 -12.44 3.63
C LYS A 408 33.51 -13.47 4.40
N VAL A 409 32.31 -13.07 4.84
CA VAL A 409 31.34 -13.92 5.54
C VAL A 409 30.32 -14.44 4.54
N GLU A 410 29.68 -13.53 3.79
CA GLU A 410 28.66 -13.86 2.79
C GLU A 410 28.82 -12.99 1.55
N ASP A 411 28.61 -13.56 0.37
CA ASP A 411 28.95 -12.92 -0.91
C ASP A 411 27.80 -12.19 -1.59
N ASN A 412 26.57 -12.66 -1.38
CA ASN A 412 25.38 -12.14 -2.06
C ASN A 412 24.09 -12.41 -1.27
N ILE A 413 23.88 -11.64 -0.20
CA ILE A 413 22.65 -11.67 0.59
C ILE A 413 21.59 -10.86 -0.16
N LEU A 414 20.49 -11.52 -0.50
CA LEU A 414 19.34 -10.87 -1.12
C LEU A 414 18.45 -10.25 -0.04
N LEU A 415 18.28 -8.94 -0.09
CA LEU A 415 17.44 -8.17 0.81
C LEU A 415 16.10 -7.83 0.18
N ARG A 416 15.03 -8.00 0.94
CA ARG A 416 13.65 -7.68 0.58
C ARG A 416 13.48 -6.17 0.38
N LYS A 417 12.74 -5.76 -0.65
CA LYS A 417 12.38 -4.34 -0.89
C LYS A 417 11.61 -3.79 0.31
N GLY A 418 11.78 -2.51 0.62
CA GLY A 418 10.87 -1.82 1.53
C GLY A 418 9.45 -1.81 0.95
N PRO A 419 8.39 -1.94 1.78
CA PRO A 419 7.01 -1.94 1.29
C PRO A 419 6.49 -0.58 0.79
N GLY A 420 7.09 0.54 1.20
CA GLY A 420 6.58 1.89 0.96
C GLY A 420 5.46 2.35 1.92
N PHE A 421 5.16 1.54 2.94
CA PHE A 421 4.16 1.81 3.97
C PHE A 421 4.61 1.21 5.32
N VAL A 422 3.87 1.46 6.41
CA VAL A 422 4.18 0.95 7.76
C VAL A 422 2.96 0.27 8.37
N TYR A 423 2.44 -0.75 7.69
CA TYR A 423 1.34 -1.57 8.20
C TYR A 423 1.83 -2.69 9.14
N TYR A 424 3.09 -3.07 9.03
CA TYR A 424 3.73 -4.10 9.83
C TYR A 424 5.23 -3.81 9.97
N ASP A 425 5.89 -4.53 10.87
CA ASP A 425 7.34 -4.47 11.00
C ASP A 425 8.01 -5.20 9.82
N TYR A 426 8.57 -4.43 8.89
CA TYR A 426 9.20 -4.94 7.68
C TYR A 426 10.68 -5.31 7.86
N VAL A 427 11.12 -5.55 9.09
CA VAL A 427 12.44 -6.11 9.42
C VAL A 427 12.72 -7.40 8.66
N GLN A 428 13.95 -7.54 8.16
CA GLN A 428 14.47 -8.79 7.63
C GLN A 428 15.65 -9.25 8.49
N ASP A 429 15.55 -10.46 9.04
CA ASP A 429 16.61 -11.06 9.84
C ASP A 429 17.56 -11.91 8.99
N ILE A 430 18.84 -11.54 9.02
CA ILE A 430 19.93 -12.26 8.34
C ILE A 430 20.73 -13.03 9.39
N LEU A 431 20.48 -14.34 9.50
CA LEU A 431 21.12 -15.22 10.48
C LEU A 431 22.34 -15.94 9.87
N PHE A 432 23.53 -15.76 10.44
CA PHE A 432 24.78 -16.23 9.84
C PHE A 432 24.92 -17.75 9.79
N ASN A 433 24.19 -18.47 10.64
CA ASN A 433 24.09 -19.93 10.60
C ASN A 433 23.25 -20.45 9.44
N VAL A 434 22.27 -19.68 8.96
CA VAL A 434 21.33 -20.08 7.90
C VAL A 434 21.79 -19.60 6.52
N CYS A 435 22.60 -18.53 6.44
CA CYS A 435 22.99 -17.86 5.19
C CYS A 435 23.72 -18.74 4.13
N ARG A 436 24.07 -20.00 4.44
CA ARG A 436 24.77 -20.92 3.52
C ARG A 436 23.94 -21.50 2.37
N ARG A 437 22.84 -20.89 1.94
CA ARG A 437 22.14 -21.32 0.72
C ARG A 437 22.24 -20.23 -0.32
N ASN A 438 23.22 -20.37 -1.21
CA ASN A 438 23.14 -19.88 -2.58
C ASN A 438 21.86 -20.47 -3.20
N ILE A 439 20.71 -19.85 -2.95
CA ILE A 439 19.50 -20.20 -3.66
C ILE A 439 19.68 -19.59 -5.04
N ASN A 440 20.14 -20.41 -5.98
CA ASN A 440 19.89 -20.14 -7.38
C ASN A 440 18.37 -20.03 -7.51
N LEU A 441 17.88 -18.79 -7.56
CA LEU A 441 16.45 -18.52 -7.67
C LEU A 441 16.03 -18.91 -9.08
N PHE A 442 15.44 -20.09 -9.19
CA PHE A 442 14.75 -20.51 -10.40
C PHE A 442 13.43 -19.77 -10.48
N LEU A 443 13.33 -18.87 -11.45
CA LEU A 443 12.09 -18.17 -11.80
C LEU A 443 11.27 -18.99 -12.79
N ARG A 444 9.97 -18.71 -12.88
CA ARG A 444 9.12 -19.26 -13.94
C ARG A 444 9.66 -18.88 -15.32
N PRO A 445 9.59 -19.79 -16.32
CA PRO A 445 8.83 -21.05 -16.32
C PRO A 445 9.59 -22.26 -15.72
N ASN A 446 10.77 -22.08 -15.15
CA ASN A 446 11.64 -23.19 -14.75
C ASN A 446 11.24 -23.88 -13.43
N THR A 447 10.14 -23.44 -12.80
CA THR A 447 9.59 -24.08 -11.60
C THR A 447 8.08 -24.15 -11.65
N LYS A 448 7.51 -25.18 -11.01
CA LYS A 448 6.07 -25.33 -10.74
C LYS A 448 5.69 -24.69 -9.39
N SER A 449 6.24 -23.50 -9.15
CA SER A 449 6.06 -22.77 -7.90
C SER A 449 6.32 -21.29 -8.16
N ILE A 450 5.85 -20.45 -7.26
CA ILE A 450 6.19 -19.03 -7.26
C ILE A 450 7.14 -18.80 -6.10
N VAL A 451 8.18 -18.00 -6.32
CA VAL A 451 9.12 -17.58 -5.29
C VAL A 451 8.92 -16.10 -5.01
N ALA A 452 8.76 -15.77 -3.74
CA ALA A 452 8.64 -14.39 -3.28
C ALA A 452 9.10 -14.26 -1.83
N PHE A 453 9.36 -13.03 -1.41
CA PHE A 453 9.52 -12.69 0.00
C PHE A 453 8.18 -12.46 0.70
N ILE A 454 7.22 -11.84 0.00
CA ILE A 454 5.91 -11.48 0.54
C ILE A 454 4.82 -12.08 -0.33
N TYR A 455 3.89 -12.79 0.32
CA TYR A 455 2.62 -13.17 -0.27
C TYR A 455 1.52 -12.32 0.36
N GLN A 456 0.93 -11.44 -0.43
CA GLN A 456 -0.11 -10.53 0.01
C GLN A 456 -1.48 -11.01 -0.46
N PHE A 457 -2.46 -11.01 0.43
CA PHE A 457 -3.85 -11.32 0.14
C PHE A 457 -4.67 -10.05 0.31
N GLN A 458 -5.28 -9.57 -0.76
CA GLN A 458 -6.22 -8.46 -0.75
C GLN A 458 -7.63 -9.04 -0.73
N LEU A 459 -8.38 -8.74 0.33
CA LEU A 459 -9.77 -9.17 0.49
C LEU A 459 -10.66 -8.03 -0.02
N LEU A 460 -11.36 -8.26 -1.12
CA LEU A 460 -12.08 -7.21 -1.83
C LEU A 460 -13.53 -7.07 -1.36
N SER A 461 -14.17 -8.19 -1.00
CA SER A 461 -15.58 -8.23 -0.61
C SER A 461 -15.88 -9.35 0.38
N THR A 462 -17.05 -9.27 1.00
CA THR A 462 -17.62 -10.33 1.86
C THR A 462 -18.80 -11.01 1.16
N TRP A 463 -19.34 -12.07 1.78
CA TRP A 463 -20.57 -12.71 1.32
C TRP A 463 -21.85 -11.95 1.72
N GLY A 464 -21.76 -10.95 2.61
CA GLY A 464 -22.92 -10.11 2.97
C GLY A 464 -22.78 -9.21 4.20
N ASP A 465 -21.60 -9.10 4.83
CA ASP A 465 -21.38 -8.19 5.98
C ASP A 465 -20.55 -6.96 5.55
N ASP A 466 -21.13 -5.77 5.67
CA ASP A 466 -20.50 -4.48 5.31
C ASP A 466 -19.48 -3.97 6.34
N TYR A 467 -19.45 -4.57 7.53
CA TYR A 467 -18.65 -4.08 8.64
C TYR A 467 -17.47 -4.99 8.93
N TYR A 468 -17.60 -6.30 8.80
CA TYR A 468 -16.59 -7.24 9.27
C TYR A 468 -16.27 -8.29 8.22
N ILE A 469 -14.97 -8.56 8.10
CA ILE A 469 -14.44 -9.62 7.25
C ILE A 469 -13.53 -10.52 8.08
N GLY A 470 -13.60 -11.82 7.85
CA GLY A 470 -12.85 -12.79 8.61
C GLY A 470 -12.42 -14.01 7.80
N LEU A 471 -11.52 -14.79 8.39
CA LEU A 471 -11.08 -16.08 7.88
C LEU A 471 -10.85 -17.05 9.04
N ASN A 472 -11.06 -18.33 8.78
CA ASN A 472 -10.64 -19.38 9.69
C ASN A 472 -9.13 -19.61 9.61
N GLY A 473 -8.50 -19.50 8.45
CA GLY A 473 -7.05 -19.62 8.35
C GLY A 473 -6.47 -19.69 6.94
N ILE A 474 -5.14 -19.70 6.87
CA ILE A 474 -4.36 -19.78 5.64
C ILE A 474 -3.29 -20.86 5.81
N GLN A 475 -3.09 -21.68 4.77
CA GLN A 475 -2.01 -22.66 4.72
C GLN A 475 -1.23 -22.52 3.42
N LEU A 476 0.09 -22.63 3.54
CA LEU A 476 1.02 -22.53 2.42
C LEU A 476 1.76 -23.87 2.26
N ILE A 477 1.79 -24.40 1.05
CA ILE A 477 2.48 -25.64 0.71
C ILE A 477 3.72 -25.31 -0.11
N GLY A 478 4.86 -25.78 0.36
CA GLY A 478 6.15 -25.58 -0.30
C GLY A 478 6.27 -26.35 -1.61
N ARG A 479 7.36 -26.13 -2.35
CA ARG A 479 7.68 -26.89 -3.57
C ARG A 479 7.91 -28.39 -3.33
N ASP A 480 8.21 -28.78 -2.10
CA ASP A 480 8.39 -30.17 -1.67
C ASP A 480 7.05 -30.85 -1.35
N GLY A 481 5.92 -30.15 -1.52
CA GLY A 481 4.59 -30.64 -1.19
C GLY A 481 4.29 -30.65 0.31
N LYS A 482 5.15 -30.11 1.16
CA LYS A 482 4.94 -30.07 2.62
C LYS A 482 4.37 -28.72 3.05
N LYS A 483 3.57 -28.74 4.12
CA LYS A 483 3.07 -27.53 4.77
C LYS A 483 4.24 -26.72 5.33
N ILE A 484 4.31 -25.45 4.97
CA ILE A 484 5.25 -24.50 5.56
C ILE A 484 4.73 -24.10 6.94
N LYS A 485 5.54 -24.31 7.98
CA LYS A 485 5.21 -23.91 9.35
C LYS A 485 5.51 -22.42 9.53
N LEU A 486 4.46 -21.61 9.51
CA LEU A 486 4.53 -20.17 9.79
C LEU A 486 4.62 -19.90 11.29
N LYS A 487 5.28 -18.79 11.65
CA LYS A 487 5.34 -18.25 13.01
C LYS A 487 4.60 -16.90 13.06
N ALA A 488 4.37 -16.37 14.25
CA ALA A 488 3.66 -15.11 14.45
C ALA A 488 4.30 -13.93 13.69
N GLN A 489 5.63 -13.87 13.62
CA GLN A 489 6.33 -12.82 12.86
C GLN A 489 6.13 -12.92 11.34
N ASN A 490 5.69 -14.07 10.82
CA ASN A 490 5.49 -14.26 9.39
C ASN A 490 4.12 -13.75 8.93
N ILE A 491 3.22 -13.36 9.83
CA ILE A 491 1.85 -12.95 9.48
C ILE A 491 1.58 -11.55 9.99
N ALA A 492 1.02 -10.70 9.13
CA ALA A 492 0.51 -9.40 9.52
C ALA A 492 -0.78 -9.09 8.76
N CYS A 493 -1.64 -8.26 9.36
CA CYS A 493 -2.90 -7.85 8.75
C CYS A 493 -3.09 -6.34 8.86
N PHE A 494 -3.76 -5.76 7.88
CA PHE A 494 -4.18 -4.36 7.91
C PHE A 494 -5.63 -4.23 7.40
N PRO A 495 -6.58 -3.80 8.24
CA PRO A 495 -6.45 -3.60 9.68
C PRO A 495 -6.11 -4.92 10.42
N GLU A 496 -5.43 -4.83 11.56
CA GLU A 496 -4.92 -6.01 12.26
C GLU A 496 -6.05 -6.93 12.75
N SER A 497 -7.02 -6.37 13.47
CA SER A 497 -8.20 -7.05 13.96
C SER A 497 -9.25 -6.03 14.38
N VAL A 498 -10.40 -6.51 14.86
CA VAL A 498 -11.45 -5.68 15.49
C VAL A 498 -10.98 -4.86 16.69
N ASN A 499 -9.81 -5.14 17.27
CA ASN A 499 -9.22 -4.36 18.36
C ASN A 499 -8.77 -2.95 17.94
N ILE A 500 -8.76 -2.63 16.63
CA ILE A 500 -8.53 -1.25 16.17
C ILE A 500 -9.70 -0.32 16.49
N LEU A 501 -10.89 -0.86 16.78
CA LEU A 501 -12.07 -0.09 17.11
C LEU A 501 -12.02 0.37 18.58
N SER A 502 -12.31 1.65 18.83
CA SER A 502 -12.21 2.26 20.17
C SER A 502 -13.11 1.62 21.24
N ASN A 503 -14.19 0.94 20.82
CA ASN A 503 -15.16 0.28 21.68
C ASN A 503 -14.89 -1.22 21.90
N VAL A 504 -13.81 -1.77 21.35
CA VAL A 504 -13.44 -3.18 21.46
C VAL A 504 -12.12 -3.29 22.23
N VAL A 505 -12.09 -4.16 23.24
CA VAL A 505 -10.90 -4.36 24.07
C VAL A 505 -10.59 -5.85 24.16
N ASN A 506 -9.36 -6.22 23.78
CA ASN A 506 -8.80 -7.58 23.91
C ASN A 506 -9.67 -8.68 23.27
N ASP A 507 -10.27 -8.40 22.11
CA ASP A 507 -10.92 -9.43 21.31
C ASP A 507 -9.89 -10.49 20.88
N PRO A 508 -10.16 -11.79 21.09
CA PRO A 508 -9.19 -12.85 20.83
C PRO A 508 -8.97 -13.12 19.33
N ARG A 509 -9.77 -12.53 18.42
CA ARG A 509 -9.72 -12.82 16.98
C ARG A 509 -8.63 -12.03 16.25
N VAL A 510 -7.39 -12.32 16.59
CA VAL A 510 -6.19 -11.60 16.11
C VAL A 510 -5.56 -12.27 14.88
N SER A 511 -4.71 -11.52 14.16
CA SER A 511 -4.07 -11.96 12.90
C SER A 511 -3.29 -13.28 13.00
N THR A 512 -2.65 -13.56 14.14
CA THR A 512 -1.90 -14.81 14.38
C THR A 512 -2.79 -16.05 14.40
N ASN A 513 -4.11 -15.90 14.56
CA ASN A 513 -5.04 -17.01 14.47
C ASN A 513 -5.11 -17.61 13.07
N LEU A 514 -4.75 -16.86 12.02
CA LEU A 514 -4.75 -17.33 10.64
C LEU A 514 -3.86 -18.55 10.42
N ILE A 515 -2.77 -18.67 11.18
CA ILE A 515 -1.75 -19.71 11.00
C ILE A 515 -1.89 -20.90 11.98
N LEU A 516 -2.89 -20.87 12.86
CA LEU A 516 -3.17 -21.99 13.77
C LEU A 516 -3.63 -23.24 13.00
N ASP A 517 -3.28 -24.40 13.53
CA ASP A 517 -3.65 -25.70 12.97
C ASP A 517 -5.17 -25.95 12.99
N LYS A 518 -5.61 -26.94 12.19
CA LYS A 518 -7.01 -27.38 12.06
C LYS A 518 -8.00 -26.26 11.73
N PRO A 519 -7.77 -25.48 10.65
CA PRO A 519 -8.65 -24.38 10.29
C PRO A 519 -10.09 -24.82 9.97
N GLU A 520 -10.34 -26.10 9.68
CA GLU A 520 -11.70 -26.62 9.48
C GLU A 520 -12.54 -26.69 10.77
N SER A 521 -11.92 -26.62 11.95
CA SER A 521 -12.58 -26.89 13.24
C SER A 521 -12.21 -25.88 14.35
N LYS A 522 -12.08 -24.60 13.99
CA LYS A 522 -11.73 -23.53 14.93
C LYS A 522 -12.92 -23.05 15.75
N ARG A 523 -12.67 -22.79 17.04
CA ARG A 523 -13.59 -22.01 17.87
C ARG A 523 -13.59 -20.56 17.38
N THR A 524 -14.66 -19.82 17.64
CA THR A 524 -14.76 -18.41 17.22
C THR A 524 -13.58 -17.57 17.74
N CYS A 525 -13.12 -17.78 18.97
CA CYS A 525 -11.96 -17.08 19.52
C CYS A 525 -10.62 -17.41 18.83
N ASP A 526 -10.55 -18.54 18.11
CA ASP A 526 -9.35 -19.00 17.41
C ASP A 526 -9.40 -18.66 15.90
N THR A 527 -10.37 -17.84 15.47
CA THR A 527 -10.49 -17.32 14.10
C THR A 527 -9.94 -15.90 14.00
N TRP A 528 -9.79 -15.37 12.80
CA TRP A 528 -9.42 -13.98 12.59
C TRP A 528 -10.62 -13.17 12.10
N LEU A 529 -10.79 -11.95 12.64
CA LEU A 529 -11.84 -11.02 12.24
C LEU A 529 -11.31 -9.59 12.32
N THR A 530 -11.59 -8.80 11.30
CA THR A 530 -11.13 -7.41 11.19
C THR A 530 -12.24 -6.52 10.62
N PRO A 531 -12.25 -5.21 10.91
CA PRO A 531 -13.24 -4.32 10.35
C PRO A 531 -12.95 -3.97 8.89
N LEU A 532 -13.99 -3.91 8.07
CA LEU A 532 -13.99 -3.17 6.82
C LEU A 532 -14.04 -1.67 7.14
N LEU A 533 -12.96 -0.95 6.84
CA LEU A 533 -12.88 0.50 7.02
C LEU A 533 -13.10 1.17 5.66
N PRO A 534 -13.80 2.32 5.61
CA PRO A 534 -13.96 3.07 4.38
C PRO A 534 -12.62 3.33 3.68
N ASN A 535 -12.60 3.18 2.35
CA ASN A 535 -11.42 3.40 1.49
C ASN A 535 -10.20 2.52 1.81
N ASN A 536 -10.36 1.46 2.61
CA ASN A 536 -9.26 0.58 2.97
C ASN A 536 -9.57 -0.86 2.57
N ILE A 537 -8.76 -1.38 1.64
CA ILE A 537 -8.75 -2.81 1.32
C ILE A 537 -8.07 -3.54 2.46
N VAL A 538 -8.72 -4.61 2.94
CA VAL A 538 -8.13 -5.49 3.95
C VAL A 538 -7.02 -6.30 3.32
N ARG A 539 -5.83 -6.22 3.94
CA ARG A 539 -4.62 -6.88 3.46
C ARG A 539 -4.10 -7.85 4.50
N ILE A 540 -3.73 -9.04 4.06
CA ILE A 540 -2.97 -10.02 4.86
C ILE A 540 -1.61 -10.18 4.20
N PHE A 541 -0.55 -10.17 4.98
CA PHE A 541 0.82 -10.32 4.51
C PHE A 541 1.41 -11.57 5.15
N VAL A 542 1.89 -12.49 4.32
CA VAL A 542 2.78 -13.57 4.75
C VAL A 542 4.21 -13.23 4.33
N ILE A 543 5.08 -13.02 5.32
CA ILE A 543 6.39 -12.38 5.15
C ILE A 543 7.50 -13.36 5.53
N PHE A 544 8.48 -13.51 4.65
CA PHE A 544 9.65 -14.37 4.84
C PHE A 544 10.95 -13.57 4.83
N ASP A 545 11.93 -14.01 5.61
CA ASP A 545 13.29 -13.43 5.63
C ASP A 545 14.15 -13.89 4.45
N PHE A 546 13.72 -14.93 3.74
CA PHE A 546 14.35 -15.45 2.54
C PHE A 546 13.30 -15.76 1.47
N PRO A 547 13.65 -15.69 0.17
CA PRO A 547 12.72 -16.03 -0.90
C PRO A 547 12.22 -17.45 -0.72
N THR A 548 10.90 -17.60 -0.59
CA THR A 548 10.27 -18.86 -0.25
C THR A 548 9.42 -19.33 -1.42
N TYR A 549 9.56 -20.60 -1.79
CA TYR A 549 8.81 -21.20 -2.88
C TYR A 549 7.48 -21.76 -2.40
N ILE A 550 6.38 -21.29 -2.99
CA ILE A 550 5.03 -21.78 -2.74
C ILE A 550 4.48 -22.45 -3.99
N SER A 551 3.94 -23.66 -3.82
CA SER A 551 3.31 -24.42 -4.89
C SER A 551 1.78 -24.45 -4.77
N GLU A 552 1.24 -24.39 -3.55
CA GLU A 552 -0.20 -24.35 -3.32
C GLU A 552 -0.53 -23.44 -2.12
N ILE A 553 -1.66 -22.76 -2.19
CA ILE A 553 -2.21 -21.94 -1.10
C ILE A 553 -3.62 -22.44 -0.80
N LEU A 554 -3.94 -22.67 0.48
CA LEU A 554 -5.29 -22.97 0.94
C LEU A 554 -5.79 -21.85 1.83
N ILE A 555 -6.99 -21.35 1.52
CA ILE A 555 -7.70 -20.32 2.29
C ILE A 555 -8.96 -20.94 2.84
N TYR A 556 -9.15 -20.84 4.15
CA TYR A 556 -10.28 -21.38 4.89
C TYR A 556 -11.17 -20.22 5.33
N ASN A 557 -12.37 -20.16 4.77
CA ASN A 557 -13.27 -19.03 4.93
C ASN A 557 -13.86 -18.92 6.35
N TYR A 558 -14.43 -17.77 6.69
CA TYR A 558 -15.04 -17.57 8.00
C TYR A 558 -16.28 -18.45 8.17
N SER A 559 -16.28 -19.27 9.21
CA SER A 559 -17.32 -20.29 9.40
C SER A 559 -18.38 -19.94 10.44
N LYS A 560 -18.08 -19.01 11.35
CA LYS A 560 -18.99 -18.67 12.45
C LYS A 560 -20.19 -17.86 11.97
N THR A 561 -19.95 -16.88 11.12
CA THR A 561 -20.97 -16.05 10.47
C THR A 561 -20.64 -16.00 8.99
N PRO A 562 -21.17 -16.92 8.17
CA PRO A 562 -20.79 -17.06 6.76
C PRO A 562 -20.78 -15.75 5.95
N GLU A 563 -21.72 -14.85 6.22
CA GLU A 563 -21.82 -13.51 5.61
C GLU A 563 -20.55 -12.65 5.81
N ARG A 564 -19.81 -12.85 6.91
CA ARG A 564 -18.52 -12.20 7.21
C ARG A 564 -17.33 -12.86 6.52
N GLY A 565 -17.57 -13.97 5.83
CA GLY A 565 -16.55 -14.65 5.05
C GLY A 565 -16.12 -13.82 3.85
N VAL A 566 -14.87 -14.00 3.43
CA VAL A 566 -14.33 -13.41 2.21
C VAL A 566 -15.07 -13.99 1.01
N LYS A 567 -15.47 -13.16 0.06
CA LYS A 567 -15.98 -13.59 -1.25
C LYS A 567 -14.91 -13.42 -2.32
N ASP A 568 -14.53 -12.18 -2.64
CA ASP A 568 -13.54 -11.90 -3.68
C ASP A 568 -12.13 -11.68 -3.08
N ILE A 569 -11.11 -12.34 -3.66
CA ILE A 569 -9.73 -12.26 -3.20
C ILE A 569 -8.71 -12.15 -4.34
N VAL A 570 -7.69 -11.31 -4.14
CA VAL A 570 -6.51 -11.21 -5.00
C VAL A 570 -5.28 -11.61 -4.20
N VAL A 571 -4.42 -12.44 -4.78
CA VAL A 571 -3.14 -12.85 -4.18
C VAL A 571 -1.99 -12.30 -5.01
N LEU A 572 -1.05 -11.64 -4.34
CA LEU A 572 0.17 -11.09 -4.92
C LEU A 572 1.39 -11.77 -4.33
N ALA A 573 2.45 -11.89 -5.13
CA ALA A 573 3.76 -12.35 -4.72
C ALA A 573 4.79 -11.28 -5.11
N ASP A 574 5.42 -10.62 -4.13
CA ASP A 574 6.31 -9.44 -4.31
C ASP A 574 5.70 -8.41 -5.30
N ASP A 575 4.49 -7.93 -4.99
CA ASP A 575 3.71 -6.93 -5.76
C ASP A 575 3.14 -7.41 -7.11
N LEU A 576 3.43 -8.64 -7.54
CA LEU A 576 2.87 -9.22 -8.76
C LEU A 576 1.62 -10.04 -8.47
N ILE A 577 0.51 -9.77 -9.17
CA ILE A 577 -0.71 -10.58 -9.05
C ILE A 577 -0.44 -11.98 -9.58
N VAL A 578 -0.69 -12.99 -8.73
CA VAL A 578 -0.54 -14.41 -9.07
C VAL A 578 -1.85 -15.16 -9.10
N PHE A 579 -2.89 -14.62 -8.47
CA PHE A 579 -4.24 -15.18 -8.48
C PHE A 579 -5.29 -14.09 -8.24
N SER A 580 -6.46 -14.25 -8.85
CA SER A 580 -7.67 -13.48 -8.55
C SER A 580 -8.87 -14.41 -8.72
N GLY A 581 -9.78 -14.42 -7.75
CA GLY A 581 -10.97 -15.28 -7.79
C GLY A 581 -11.80 -15.24 -6.52
N GLU A 582 -12.76 -16.15 -6.44
CA GLU A 582 -13.74 -16.23 -5.36
C GLU A 582 -13.40 -17.33 -4.35
N VAL A 583 -13.69 -17.09 -3.07
CA VAL A 583 -13.63 -18.06 -1.97
C VAL A 583 -15.04 -18.54 -1.65
N GLU A 584 -15.26 -19.86 -1.68
CA GLU A 584 -16.57 -20.42 -1.35
C GLU A 584 -17.07 -19.98 0.03
N GLU A 585 -18.36 -19.64 0.11
CA GLU A 585 -19.01 -19.32 1.39
C GLU A 585 -19.01 -20.55 2.31
N SER A 586 -18.74 -20.34 3.60
CA SER A 586 -18.92 -21.40 4.60
C SER A 586 -20.40 -21.73 4.77
N LYS A 587 -20.70 -22.99 5.11
CA LYS A 587 -22.07 -23.43 5.42
C LYS A 587 -22.12 -23.90 6.87
N LYS A 588 -23.33 -24.06 7.40
CA LYS A 588 -23.51 -24.57 8.76
C LYS A 588 -22.85 -25.94 8.91
N GLY A 589 -21.77 -26.00 9.68
CA GLY A 589 -20.99 -27.23 9.92
C GLY A 589 -19.90 -27.55 8.89
N SER A 590 -19.65 -26.69 7.89
CA SER A 590 -18.56 -26.87 6.92
C SER A 590 -17.90 -25.55 6.56
N VAL A 591 -16.56 -25.53 6.57
CA VAL A 591 -15.76 -24.37 6.18
C VAL A 591 -15.63 -24.31 4.67
N GLY A 592 -15.87 -23.14 4.07
CA GLY A 592 -15.59 -22.90 2.65
C GLY A 592 -14.08 -22.87 2.41
N ILE A 593 -13.59 -23.53 1.35
CA ILE A 593 -12.15 -23.67 1.10
C ILE A 593 -11.83 -23.28 -0.32
N LEU A 594 -10.94 -22.30 -0.49
CA LEU A 594 -10.31 -22.02 -1.77
C LEU A 594 -8.93 -22.66 -1.81
N LYS A 595 -8.69 -23.46 -2.85
CA LYS A 595 -7.39 -24.06 -3.15
C LYS A 595 -6.80 -23.42 -4.40
N ILE A 596 -5.68 -22.72 -4.24
CA ILE A 596 -4.94 -22.09 -5.33
C ILE A 596 -3.73 -22.94 -5.67
N SER A 597 -3.66 -23.43 -6.90
CA SER A 597 -2.47 -24.10 -7.44
C SER A 597 -1.57 -23.07 -8.10
N LEU A 598 -0.35 -22.91 -7.60
CA LEU A 598 0.70 -22.10 -8.21
C LEU A 598 1.70 -22.99 -8.98
N ARG A 599 1.27 -24.19 -9.39
CA ARG A 599 2.09 -25.16 -10.14
C ARG A 599 2.02 -25.02 -11.65
N GLU A 600 0.94 -24.46 -12.15
CA GLU A 600 0.59 -24.39 -13.59
C GLU A 600 1.08 -23.09 -14.22
#